data_AF-A0A7W4LLP2-F1
#
_entry.id   AF-A0A7W4LLP2-F1
#
_cell.length_a   1.000
_cell.length_b   1.000
_cell.length_c   1.000
_cell.angle_alpha   90.00
_cell.angle_beta   90.00
_cell.angle_gamma   90.00
#
_symmetry.space_group_name_H-M   'P 1'
#
loop_
_entity.id
_entity.type
_entity.pdbx_description
1 polymer ?
#
loop_
_entity_poly.entity_id
_entity_poly.type
_entity_poly.pdbx_seq_one_letter_code
_entity_poly.pdbx_strand_id
1 'polypeptide(L)'
;MSDNTTPDTSSVAPGGSRLRPLLIALAVAVPVAAAGLFGWLWQGPQAGRELGEQNLLGLDLARPDVLIESASLSRLPKDLLAVPLLRDTLTEDLVFYYEANADRLGLTGSLRRIIYEHDLQLRDNLLDELLDQPAEVALWRDAGGRLKHFLVVIERGGLAKALEPLAKVALDDSQLSQAGEFIVDGAPVPFYRLRYNNDRSLLFASHGDQLLLLSSADMLFAPEPEPEPASAEAASADDQSEVAAVDPDAAVPADEAAAESVEPEEPSGPLLAKVSTEAVEALLAGQHPFPERFGLETRGPLQQRISLSSDFLALGYQRFIPAFAGLRFEMDGQGWHSFLALNEVEDQGKFDFTPVWRAMPMGASACVALPVAAAVPGRLLSKVGAEAKVAAELGAQLSGTAGLCWYAESRLHSPLLVGTLKGEAGAQTDAELGKLFDSLIGAWEANVEGGQFPVEDSEQGATHTWQRQVGSNFGQYPGGDAENPDALAASGFFRVSLARHGSTLLFSLDDRLVNKALDTLDKRFPPLADVLPKDALVPAYLAPQTLATLFERETLESLPEDMEPVFRNAAQSNLLPKLRALSTHGKYALTLPAGSEASSAWQWLPLQWRAL
;
A
#
# COMPACT_ATOMS: atom_id res chain seq x y z
N MET A 1 61.22 56.00 -58.16
CA MET A 1 62.10 55.78 -57.00
C MET A 1 61.73 54.44 -56.39
N SER A 2 62.59 53.42 -56.33
CA SER A 2 63.62 52.98 -57.29
C SER A 2 64.19 51.65 -56.76
N ASP A 3 63.83 50.58 -57.46
CA ASP A 3 64.64 49.38 -57.79
C ASP A 3 65.36 48.56 -56.71
N ASN A 4 65.41 47.24 -56.98
CA ASN A 4 66.27 46.20 -56.42
C ASN A 4 65.95 45.68 -54.97
N THR A 5 66.10 44.38 -54.66
CA THR A 5 66.70 43.27 -55.45
C THR A 5 66.04 41.92 -55.18
N THR A 6 65.88 41.11 -56.23
CA THR A 6 65.77 39.62 -56.23
C THR A 6 67.17 38.97 -56.11
N PRO A 7 67.39 37.63 -56.08
CA PRO A 7 66.50 36.47 -56.37
C PRO A 7 66.43 35.46 -55.18
N ASP A 8 65.93 34.21 -55.26
CA ASP A 8 65.31 33.37 -56.32
C ASP A 8 64.15 32.52 -55.67
N THR A 9 63.69 31.30 -56.04
CA THR A 9 64.09 30.24 -56.99
C THR A 9 62.88 29.38 -57.46
N SER A 10 63.12 28.51 -58.45
CA SER A 10 62.49 27.20 -58.81
C SER A 10 61.50 26.51 -57.84
N SER A 11 60.61 25.59 -58.26
CA SER A 11 60.04 25.21 -59.58
C SER A 11 58.97 24.09 -59.38
N VAL A 12 58.20 23.78 -60.45
CA VAL A 12 57.49 22.50 -60.74
C VAL A 12 56.92 21.67 -59.56
N ALA A 13 55.59 21.55 -59.51
CA ALA A 13 54.92 20.48 -58.78
C ALA A 13 54.82 19.18 -59.62
N PRO A 14 55.05 18.01 -59.01
CA PRO A 14 54.37 16.77 -59.40
C PRO A 14 53.60 16.15 -58.21
N GLY A 15 52.49 15.46 -58.50
CA GLY A 15 51.66 14.82 -57.47
C GLY A 15 52.33 13.59 -56.85
N GLY A 16 52.21 13.41 -55.54
CA GLY A 16 52.81 12.29 -54.81
C GLY A 16 51.95 11.74 -53.66
N SER A 17 51.50 10.50 -53.82
CA SER A 17 51.03 9.58 -52.74
C SER A 17 49.97 10.11 -51.74
N ARG A 18 48.68 9.84 -52.04
CA ARG A 18 47.60 9.87 -51.04
C ARG A 18 47.67 8.72 -50.01
N LEU A 19 48.64 7.81 -50.09
CA LEU A 19 48.70 6.59 -49.28
C LEU A 19 49.27 6.80 -47.87
N ARG A 20 50.13 7.80 -47.64
CA ARG A 20 50.76 8.02 -46.32
C ARG A 20 49.77 8.37 -45.18
N PRO A 21 48.81 9.32 -45.32
CA PRO A 21 47.84 9.57 -44.25
C PRO A 21 46.90 8.38 -44.04
N LEU A 22 46.57 7.64 -45.10
CA LEU A 22 45.67 6.49 -45.03
C LEU A 22 46.32 5.30 -44.32
N LEU A 23 47.62 5.06 -44.51
CA LEU A 23 48.39 4.06 -43.75
C LEU A 23 48.52 4.41 -42.26
N ILE A 24 48.68 5.70 -41.91
CA ILE A 24 48.70 6.14 -40.50
C ILE A 24 47.31 5.98 -39.87
N ALA A 25 46.24 6.33 -40.60
CA ALA A 25 44.87 6.08 -40.15
C ALA A 25 44.61 4.59 -39.93
N LEU A 26 45.06 3.70 -40.83
CA LEU A 26 44.96 2.25 -40.65
C LEU A 26 45.76 1.76 -39.45
N ALA A 27 46.98 2.27 -39.24
CA ALA A 27 47.86 1.88 -38.15
C ALA A 27 47.35 2.25 -36.75
N VAL A 28 46.37 3.17 -36.64
CA VAL A 28 45.66 3.49 -35.39
C VAL A 28 44.28 2.82 -35.35
N ALA A 29 43.54 2.83 -36.46
CA ALA A 29 42.21 2.23 -36.54
C ALA A 29 42.23 0.71 -36.36
N VAL A 30 43.25 0.00 -36.87
CA VAL A 30 43.37 -1.46 -36.72
C VAL A 30 43.59 -1.87 -35.26
N PRO A 31 44.56 -1.33 -34.49
CA PRO A 31 44.70 -1.71 -33.07
C PRO A 31 43.53 -1.21 -32.20
N VAL A 32 42.86 -0.09 -32.52
CA VAL A 32 41.66 0.34 -31.78
C VAL A 32 40.45 -0.54 -32.10
N ALA A 33 40.22 -0.88 -33.37
CA ALA A 33 39.15 -1.82 -33.75
C ALA A 33 39.44 -3.25 -33.28
N ALA A 34 40.72 -3.66 -33.26
CA ALA A 34 41.13 -4.94 -32.68
C ALA A 34 40.96 -4.94 -31.16
N ALA A 35 41.32 -3.87 -30.44
CA ALA A 35 41.05 -3.77 -29.00
C ALA A 35 39.55 -3.72 -28.69
N GLY A 36 38.74 -3.09 -29.55
CA GLY A 36 37.27 -3.11 -29.48
C GLY A 36 36.69 -4.51 -29.70
N LEU A 37 37.12 -5.21 -30.77
CA LEU A 37 36.70 -6.60 -31.01
C LEU A 37 37.19 -7.55 -29.93
N PHE A 38 38.44 -7.42 -29.47
CA PHE A 38 39.02 -8.30 -28.45
C PHE A 38 38.36 -8.03 -27.09
N GLY A 39 38.05 -6.77 -26.76
CA GLY A 39 37.23 -6.41 -25.61
C GLY A 39 35.82 -6.99 -25.69
N TRP A 40 35.18 -6.95 -26.86
CA TRP A 40 33.85 -7.52 -27.11
C TRP A 40 33.83 -9.06 -27.20
N LEU A 41 34.96 -9.70 -27.52
CA LEU A 41 35.13 -11.16 -27.56
C LEU A 41 35.69 -11.75 -26.25
N TRP A 42 36.29 -10.94 -25.39
CA TRP A 42 36.71 -11.32 -24.02
C TRP A 42 35.75 -10.83 -22.93
N GLN A 43 34.86 -9.88 -23.24
CA GLN A 43 33.49 -9.91 -22.72
C GLN A 43 32.78 -11.12 -23.33
N GLY A 44 33.18 -12.31 -22.89
CA GLY A 44 32.33 -13.48 -23.03
C GLY A 44 30.95 -13.14 -22.47
N PRO A 45 29.87 -13.73 -23.00
CA PRO A 45 28.53 -13.40 -22.54
C PRO A 45 28.50 -13.60 -21.02
N GLN A 46 28.16 -12.53 -20.28
CA GLN A 46 27.82 -12.70 -18.87
C GLN A 46 26.71 -13.75 -18.86
N ALA A 47 26.96 -14.89 -18.19
CA ALA A 47 25.95 -15.91 -18.01
C ALA A 47 24.76 -15.19 -17.36
N GLY A 48 23.65 -15.09 -18.11
CA GLY A 48 22.54 -14.24 -17.72
C GLY A 48 22.04 -14.73 -16.36
N ARG A 49 22.22 -13.91 -15.31
CA ARG A 49 21.97 -14.37 -13.94
C ARG A 49 20.54 -14.89 -13.89
N GLU A 50 20.39 -16.14 -13.48
CA GLU A 50 19.07 -16.71 -13.33
C GLU A 50 18.33 -15.96 -12.21
N LEU A 51 17.11 -15.53 -12.52
CA LEU A 51 16.27 -14.73 -11.64
C LEU A 51 14.86 -15.31 -11.68
N GLY A 52 14.29 -15.58 -10.50
CA GLY A 52 12.85 -15.88 -10.41
C GLY A 52 12.04 -14.62 -10.66
N GLU A 53 10.87 -14.71 -11.30
CA GLU A 53 10.08 -13.51 -11.66
C GLU A 53 9.55 -12.74 -10.43
N GLN A 54 9.22 -13.43 -9.32
CA GLN A 54 8.67 -12.83 -8.10
C GLN A 54 9.43 -13.26 -6.85
N ASN A 55 9.41 -12.44 -5.80
CA ASN A 55 9.92 -12.80 -4.48
C ASN A 55 8.93 -13.65 -3.69
N LEU A 56 9.42 -14.32 -2.63
CA LEU A 56 8.65 -15.17 -1.72
C LEU A 56 7.41 -14.49 -1.07
N LEU A 57 7.35 -13.16 -1.08
CA LEU A 57 6.24 -12.37 -0.54
C LEU A 57 5.26 -11.85 -1.62
N GLY A 58 5.57 -12.03 -2.90
CA GLY A 58 4.78 -11.49 -4.02
C GLY A 58 4.78 -9.96 -4.14
N LEU A 59 5.77 -9.27 -3.56
CA LEU A 59 5.82 -7.80 -3.50
C LEU A 59 6.43 -7.18 -4.76
N ASP A 60 5.80 -6.12 -5.30
CA ASP A 60 6.45 -5.19 -6.24
C ASP A 60 7.33 -4.22 -5.43
N LEU A 61 8.63 -4.52 -5.29
CA LEU A 61 9.58 -3.65 -4.59
C LEU A 61 9.80 -2.31 -5.30
N ALA A 62 9.28 -2.10 -6.51
CA ALA A 62 9.27 -0.80 -7.15
C ALA A 62 7.97 -0.01 -6.86
N ARG A 63 7.05 -0.50 -6.01
CA ARG A 63 5.79 0.19 -5.63
C ARG A 63 5.42 0.01 -4.14
N PRO A 64 5.95 0.84 -3.22
CA PRO A 64 5.54 0.81 -1.82
C PRO A 64 4.13 1.34 -1.58
N ASP A 65 3.49 0.83 -0.52
CA ASP A 65 2.21 1.32 0.03
C ASP A 65 2.38 2.69 0.70
N VAL A 66 3.50 2.90 1.39
CA VAL A 66 3.86 4.14 2.09
C VAL A 66 5.33 4.46 1.85
N LEU A 67 5.63 5.74 1.64
CA LEU A 67 6.98 6.27 1.50
C LEU A 67 7.20 7.38 2.52
N ILE A 68 8.30 7.32 3.26
CA ILE A 68 8.77 8.38 4.16
C ILE A 68 10.12 8.86 3.64
N GLU A 69 10.25 10.14 3.32
CA GLU A 69 11.48 10.74 2.82
C GLU A 69 11.94 11.81 3.82
N SER A 70 13.13 11.63 4.39
CA SER A 70 13.57 12.37 5.57
C SER A 70 14.92 13.04 5.34
N ALA A 71 15.08 14.24 5.92
CA ALA A 71 16.39 14.86 6.06
C ALA A 71 17.19 14.30 7.26
N SER A 72 16.52 13.56 8.16
CA SER A 72 17.10 12.89 9.34
C SER A 72 16.02 12.03 10.01
N LEU A 73 16.19 10.70 9.96
CA LEU A 73 15.27 9.76 10.61
C LEU A 73 15.26 9.89 12.13
N SER A 74 16.38 10.32 12.73
CA SER A 74 16.47 10.57 14.17
C SER A 74 15.55 11.71 14.65
N ARG A 75 15.19 12.65 13.74
CA ARG A 75 14.32 13.79 14.05
C ARG A 75 12.84 13.50 13.79
N LEU A 76 12.53 12.58 12.87
CA LEU A 76 11.16 12.23 12.48
C LEU A 76 10.20 11.97 13.66
N PRO A 77 10.56 11.24 14.74
CA PRO A 77 9.66 11.03 15.88
C PRO A 77 9.31 12.34 16.59
N LYS A 78 10.30 13.22 16.80
CA LYS A 78 10.12 14.54 17.42
C LYS A 78 9.31 15.48 16.51
N ASP A 79 9.57 15.43 15.21
CA ASP A 79 8.88 16.21 14.19
C ASP A 79 7.39 15.82 14.11
N LEU A 80 7.05 14.53 14.21
CA LEU A 80 5.67 14.06 14.34
C LEU A 80 4.98 14.57 15.61
N LEU A 81 5.68 14.62 16.75
CA LEU A 81 5.17 15.22 17.99
C LEU A 81 5.06 16.76 17.96
N ALA A 82 5.45 17.43 16.86
CA ALA A 82 5.13 18.84 16.67
C ALA A 82 3.63 19.07 16.41
N VAL A 83 2.89 18.06 15.92
CA VAL A 83 1.44 18.12 15.75
C VAL A 83 0.76 17.88 17.10
N PRO A 84 -0.01 18.84 17.67
CA PRO A 84 -0.56 18.69 19.02
C PRO A 84 -1.44 17.45 19.20
N LEU A 85 -2.30 17.15 18.22
CA LEU A 85 -3.14 15.95 18.22
C LEU A 85 -2.33 14.65 18.32
N LEU A 86 -1.17 14.59 17.66
CA LEU A 86 -0.29 13.41 17.71
C LEU A 86 0.49 13.39 19.02
N ARG A 87 1.05 14.51 19.47
CA ARG A 87 1.73 14.64 20.78
C ARG A 87 0.84 14.15 21.92
N ASP A 88 -0.40 14.60 21.95
CA ASP A 88 -1.29 14.39 23.09
C ASP A 88 -1.94 12.98 23.08
N THR A 89 -1.94 12.27 21.94
CA THR A 89 -2.49 10.91 21.82
C THR A 89 -1.41 9.81 21.71
N LEU A 90 -0.35 10.04 20.92
CA LEU A 90 0.76 9.10 20.78
C LEU A 90 1.68 9.13 22.01
N THR A 91 1.84 10.29 22.66
CA THR A 91 2.70 10.57 23.83
C THR A 91 4.20 10.39 23.57
N GLU A 92 5.04 11.04 24.40
CA GLU A 92 6.50 10.84 24.36
C GLU A 92 6.89 9.38 24.63
N ASP A 93 6.04 8.63 25.34
CA ASP A 93 6.19 7.19 25.55
C ASP A 93 6.21 6.39 24.23
N LEU A 94 5.59 6.87 23.13
CA LEU A 94 5.75 6.21 21.83
C LEU A 94 7.17 6.37 21.29
N VAL A 95 7.77 7.54 21.46
CA VAL A 95 9.17 7.78 21.07
C VAL A 95 10.09 6.92 21.93
N PHE A 96 9.94 6.96 23.26
CA PHE A 96 10.70 6.09 24.16
C PHE A 96 10.45 4.60 23.91
N TYR A 97 9.25 4.19 23.49
CA TYR A 97 8.96 2.80 23.09
C TYR A 97 9.70 2.40 21.81
N TYR A 98 9.80 3.27 20.80
CA TYR A 98 10.62 2.99 19.61
C TYR A 98 12.12 3.05 19.90
N GLU A 99 12.57 3.88 20.85
CA GLU A 99 13.95 3.91 21.33
C GLU A 99 14.33 2.65 22.13
N ALA A 100 13.41 2.14 22.96
CA ALA A 100 13.58 0.95 23.80
C ALA A 100 13.00 -0.33 23.16
N ASN A 101 12.63 -0.30 21.87
CA ASN A 101 12.04 -1.46 21.19
C ASN A 101 13.01 -2.65 21.19
N ALA A 102 12.51 -3.84 21.51
CA ALA A 102 13.26 -5.09 21.49
C ALA A 102 14.01 -5.33 20.17
N ASP A 103 13.51 -4.85 19.03
CA ASP A 103 14.21 -4.96 17.75
C ASP A 103 15.39 -3.96 17.64
N ARG A 104 15.24 -2.69 18.08
CA ARG A 104 16.37 -1.73 18.14
C ARG A 104 17.42 -2.19 19.15
N LEU A 105 16.99 -2.68 20.31
CA LEU A 105 17.87 -3.24 21.34
C LEU A 105 18.57 -4.51 20.86
N GLY A 106 17.87 -5.39 20.14
CA GLY A 106 18.41 -6.63 19.56
C GLY A 106 19.45 -6.37 18.46
N LEU A 107 19.18 -5.43 17.56
CA LEU A 107 20.13 -4.97 16.55
C LEU A 107 21.36 -4.31 17.19
N THR A 108 21.15 -3.39 18.15
CA THR A 108 22.24 -2.71 18.86
C THR A 108 23.08 -3.68 19.68
N GLY A 109 22.46 -4.66 20.32
CA GLY A 109 23.13 -5.72 21.07
C GLY A 109 23.96 -6.65 20.17
N SER A 110 23.39 -7.09 19.05
CA SER A 110 24.09 -7.94 18.06
C SER A 110 25.26 -7.19 17.43
N LEU A 111 25.09 -5.91 17.05
CA LEU A 111 26.17 -5.08 16.53
C LEU A 111 27.28 -4.84 17.57
N ARG A 112 26.93 -4.54 18.83
CA ARG A 112 27.92 -4.40 19.91
C ARG A 112 28.68 -5.70 20.20
N ARG A 113 28.01 -6.85 20.11
CA ARG A 113 28.66 -8.17 20.19
C ARG A 113 29.69 -8.34 19.08
N ILE A 114 29.28 -8.11 17.83
CA ILE A 114 30.15 -8.20 16.65
C ILE A 114 31.35 -7.23 16.74
N ILE A 115 31.12 -5.99 17.19
CA ILE A 115 32.19 -5.00 17.43
C ILE A 115 33.23 -5.52 18.42
N TYR A 116 32.77 -6.09 19.54
CA TYR A 116 33.63 -6.56 20.62
C TYR A 116 34.37 -7.87 20.29
N GLU A 117 33.71 -8.83 19.66
CA GLU A 117 34.30 -10.13 19.33
C GLU A 117 35.36 -10.04 18.21
N HIS A 118 35.24 -9.07 17.30
CA HIS A 118 36.14 -8.90 16.15
C HIS A 118 37.03 -7.63 16.21
N ASP A 119 37.17 -7.01 17.40
CA ASP A 119 38.03 -5.83 17.67
C ASP A 119 37.83 -4.67 16.67
N LEU A 120 36.56 -4.34 16.37
CA LEU A 120 36.23 -3.36 15.34
C LEU A 120 36.32 -1.92 15.85
N GLN A 121 37.12 -1.10 15.17
CA GLN A 121 37.22 0.35 15.41
C GLN A 121 36.02 1.13 14.83
N LEU A 122 34.81 0.70 15.18
CA LEU A 122 33.55 1.38 14.87
C LEU A 122 33.23 2.40 15.99
N ARG A 123 32.56 3.51 15.65
CA ARG A 123 32.22 4.54 16.63
C ARG A 123 31.03 4.11 17.50
N ASP A 124 31.08 4.41 18.80
CA ASP A 124 29.99 4.11 19.74
C ASP A 124 28.62 4.72 19.34
N ASN A 125 28.66 5.85 18.63
CA ASN A 125 27.50 6.61 18.15
C ASN A 125 27.17 6.37 16.66
N LEU A 126 27.79 5.38 15.99
CA LEU A 126 27.65 5.19 14.53
C LEU A 126 26.19 4.99 14.09
N LEU A 127 25.38 4.28 14.87
CA LEU A 127 23.96 4.10 14.55
C LEU A 127 23.18 5.42 14.58
N ASP A 128 23.51 6.31 15.52
CA ASP A 128 22.86 7.62 15.62
C ASP A 128 23.40 8.59 14.55
N GLU A 129 24.69 8.51 14.19
CA GLU A 129 25.27 9.24 13.04
C GLU A 129 24.62 8.83 11.72
N LEU A 130 24.34 7.53 11.52
CA LEU A 130 23.64 7.01 10.34
C LEU A 130 22.16 7.42 10.32
N LEU A 131 21.48 7.45 11.46
CA LEU A 131 20.07 7.85 11.55
C LEU A 131 19.85 9.38 11.46
N ASP A 132 20.88 10.21 11.62
CA ASP A 132 20.79 11.65 11.34
C ASP A 132 21.07 12.01 9.86
N GLN A 133 21.38 11.03 9.00
CA GLN A 133 21.53 11.24 7.55
C GLN A 133 20.17 11.34 6.82
N PRO A 134 20.14 11.89 5.60
CA PRO A 134 19.00 11.79 4.70
C PRO A 134 18.68 10.34 4.35
N ALA A 135 17.40 10.01 4.25
CA ALA A 135 16.95 8.65 4.00
C ALA A 135 15.54 8.58 3.38
N GLU A 136 15.30 7.50 2.63
CA GLU A 136 13.96 7.07 2.21
C GLU A 136 13.61 5.76 2.91
N VAL A 137 12.41 5.67 3.50
CA VAL A 137 11.82 4.44 4.03
C VAL A 137 10.59 4.11 3.21
N ALA A 138 10.70 3.08 2.39
CA ALA A 138 9.61 2.49 1.63
C ALA A 138 9.01 1.33 2.46
N LEU A 139 7.68 1.26 2.55
CA LEU A 139 6.95 0.23 3.32
C LEU A 139 5.88 -0.45 2.46
N TRP A 140 5.69 -1.75 2.70
CA TRP A 140 4.67 -2.60 2.11
C TRP A 140 3.88 -3.33 3.19
N ARG A 141 2.59 -3.54 2.92
CA ARG A 141 1.70 -4.36 3.74
C ARG A 141 1.94 -5.86 3.54
N ASP A 142 1.64 -6.63 4.57
CA ASP A 142 1.44 -8.08 4.46
C ASP A 142 0.04 -8.41 3.90
N ALA A 143 -0.23 -9.71 3.70
CA ALA A 143 -1.55 -10.20 3.31
C ALA A 143 -2.68 -9.89 4.31
N GLY A 144 -2.34 -9.48 5.54
CA GLY A 144 -3.26 -8.99 6.56
C GLY A 144 -3.46 -7.45 6.56
N GLY A 145 -2.91 -6.74 5.56
CA GLY A 145 -3.02 -5.30 5.40
C GLY A 145 -2.14 -4.47 6.34
N ARG A 146 -1.22 -5.09 7.09
CA ARG A 146 -0.34 -4.41 8.05
C ARG A 146 1.01 -4.09 7.41
N LEU A 147 1.45 -2.84 7.48
CA LEU A 147 2.82 -2.48 7.11
C LEU A 147 3.80 -3.27 8.00
N LYS A 148 4.57 -4.16 7.36
CA LYS A 148 5.54 -5.07 8.02
C LYS A 148 6.85 -5.11 7.27
N HIS A 149 6.79 -5.08 5.95
CA HIS A 149 7.96 -5.17 5.09
C HIS A 149 8.43 -3.75 4.79
N PHE A 150 9.72 -3.50 4.96
CA PHE A 150 10.32 -2.18 4.70
C PHE A 150 11.68 -2.31 4.03
N LEU A 151 12.02 -1.26 3.28
CA LEU A 151 13.33 -0.98 2.70
C LEU A 151 13.71 0.44 3.14
N VAL A 152 14.90 0.60 3.71
CA VAL A 152 15.50 1.91 4.00
C VAL A 152 16.66 2.14 3.06
N VAL A 153 16.69 3.29 2.39
CA VAL A 153 17.87 3.84 1.72
C VAL A 153 18.43 4.95 2.61
N ILE A 154 19.72 4.92 2.94
CA ILE A 154 20.40 5.98 3.69
C ILE A 154 21.54 6.55 2.84
N GLU A 155 21.48 7.85 2.56
CA GLU A 155 22.56 8.60 1.92
C GLU A 155 23.66 8.88 2.95
N ARG A 156 24.64 7.98 3.10
CA ARG A 156 25.66 8.08 4.16
C ARG A 156 26.57 9.30 4.04
N GLY A 157 26.66 9.90 2.85
CA GLY A 157 27.67 10.90 2.50
C GLY A 157 29.07 10.46 2.94
N GLY A 158 29.75 11.33 3.69
CA GLY A 158 31.09 11.07 4.23
C GLY A 158 31.25 9.85 5.15
N LEU A 159 30.15 9.19 5.57
CA LEU A 159 30.17 7.95 6.35
C LEU A 159 30.27 6.67 5.50
N ALA A 160 30.39 6.75 4.16
CA ALA A 160 30.48 5.57 3.29
C ALA A 160 31.50 4.50 3.77
N LYS A 161 32.67 4.94 4.24
CA LYS A 161 33.74 4.06 4.75
C LYS A 161 33.46 3.43 6.12
N ALA A 162 32.49 3.94 6.88
CA ALA A 162 32.25 3.54 8.26
C ALA A 162 31.77 2.08 8.40
N LEU A 163 31.31 1.45 7.33
CA LEU A 163 30.85 0.06 7.32
C LEU A 163 31.84 -0.92 6.65
N GLU A 164 32.96 -0.45 6.08
CA GLU A 164 34.04 -1.29 5.56
C GLU A 164 34.55 -2.38 6.54
N PRO A 165 34.58 -2.17 7.87
CA PRO A 165 35.02 -3.22 8.80
C PRO A 165 34.05 -4.42 8.89
N LEU A 166 32.73 -4.19 8.79
CA LEU A 166 31.72 -5.25 8.92
C LEU A 166 31.77 -6.24 7.75
N ALA A 167 32.07 -5.75 6.54
CA ALA A 167 32.21 -6.58 5.34
C ALA A 167 33.29 -7.67 5.48
N LYS A 168 34.32 -7.44 6.32
CA LYS A 168 35.39 -8.41 6.60
C LYS A 168 34.96 -9.47 7.62
N VAL A 169 34.11 -9.11 8.56
CA VAL A 169 33.62 -9.99 9.63
C VAL A 169 32.53 -10.95 9.15
N ALA A 170 31.82 -10.60 8.08
CA ALA A 170 30.76 -11.41 7.48
C ALA A 170 31.20 -12.77 6.88
N LEU A 171 32.49 -13.11 7.01
CA LEU A 171 33.09 -14.41 6.67
C LEU A 171 33.23 -15.33 7.89
N ASP A 172 33.35 -14.77 9.09
CA ASP A 172 33.75 -15.49 10.32
C ASP A 172 32.71 -15.41 11.47
N ASP A 173 31.64 -14.61 11.35
CA ASP A 173 30.59 -14.49 12.38
C ASP A 173 29.35 -15.36 12.13
N SER A 174 28.67 -15.75 13.21
CA SER A 174 27.46 -16.59 13.19
C SER A 174 26.14 -15.84 13.06
N GLN A 175 26.12 -14.53 13.31
CA GLN A 175 24.95 -13.67 13.09
C GLN A 175 25.04 -12.90 11.78
N LEU A 176 26.24 -12.48 11.36
CA LEU A 176 26.50 -11.73 10.15
C LEU A 176 27.13 -12.62 9.06
N SER A 177 26.38 -12.88 7.98
CA SER A 177 26.84 -13.70 6.84
C SER A 177 26.63 -12.97 5.51
N GLN A 178 27.56 -13.04 4.55
CA GLN A 178 27.22 -12.72 3.15
C GLN A 178 26.08 -13.63 2.67
N ALA A 179 25.11 -13.06 1.96
CA ALA A 179 23.88 -13.75 1.53
C ALA A 179 23.69 -13.76 0.00
N GLY A 180 24.49 -12.99 -0.74
CA GLY A 180 24.53 -12.97 -2.20
C GLY A 180 25.22 -11.70 -2.71
N GLU A 181 25.04 -11.40 -3.99
CA GLU A 181 25.60 -10.20 -4.65
C GLU A 181 24.58 -9.57 -5.61
N PHE A 182 24.64 -8.26 -5.75
CA PHE A 182 23.95 -7.44 -6.76
C PHE A 182 24.94 -6.98 -7.83
N ILE A 183 24.48 -6.71 -9.06
CA ILE A 183 25.30 -6.14 -10.12
C ILE A 183 24.95 -4.66 -10.29
N VAL A 184 25.78 -3.78 -9.73
CA VAL A 184 25.55 -2.33 -9.72
C VAL A 184 26.64 -1.64 -10.52
N ASP A 185 26.26 -0.81 -11.50
CA ASP A 185 27.17 -0.18 -12.47
C ASP A 185 28.15 -1.17 -13.17
N GLY A 186 27.76 -2.44 -13.27
CA GLY A 186 28.56 -3.53 -13.84
C GLY A 186 29.55 -4.19 -12.88
N ALA A 187 29.56 -3.82 -11.60
CA ALA A 187 30.40 -4.40 -10.55
C ALA A 187 29.57 -5.24 -9.54
N PRO A 188 30.13 -6.33 -8.99
CA PRO A 188 29.49 -7.07 -7.91
C PRO A 188 29.50 -6.27 -6.60
N VAL A 189 28.31 -6.12 -6.00
CA VAL A 189 28.09 -5.50 -4.69
C VAL A 189 27.55 -6.58 -3.75
N PRO A 190 28.33 -7.03 -2.75
CA PRO A 190 27.86 -8.04 -1.80
C PRO A 190 26.77 -7.48 -0.90
N PHE A 191 25.78 -8.31 -0.59
CA PHE A 191 24.79 -8.03 0.45
C PHE A 191 24.87 -9.04 1.58
N TYR A 192 24.60 -8.56 2.79
CA TYR A 192 24.84 -9.25 4.04
C TYR A 192 23.55 -9.43 4.81
N ARG A 193 23.44 -10.55 5.52
CA ARG A 193 22.34 -10.87 6.42
C ARG A 193 22.83 -10.78 7.86
N LEU A 194 22.25 -9.89 8.65
CA LEU A 194 22.44 -9.80 10.09
C LEU A 194 21.26 -10.44 10.82
N ARG A 195 21.51 -11.50 11.59
CA ARG A 195 20.51 -12.19 12.43
C ARG A 195 20.46 -11.57 13.83
N TYR A 196 19.26 -11.33 14.35
CA TYR A 196 19.03 -10.79 15.69
C TYR A 196 17.78 -11.42 16.32
N ASN A 197 17.59 -11.30 17.64
CA ASN A 197 16.41 -11.80 18.37
C ASN A 197 16.03 -13.28 18.10
N ASN A 198 17.03 -14.13 17.79
CA ASN A 198 16.93 -15.54 17.35
C ASN A 198 16.24 -15.78 16.00
N ASP A 199 15.02 -15.25 15.80
CA ASP A 199 14.17 -15.49 14.64
C ASP A 199 14.25 -14.39 13.56
N ARG A 200 14.78 -13.21 13.89
CA ARG A 200 14.82 -12.07 12.95
C ARG A 200 16.10 -12.02 12.14
N SER A 201 15.99 -11.42 10.96
CA SER A 201 17.13 -10.97 10.19
C SER A 201 16.85 -9.63 9.53
N LEU A 202 17.92 -8.89 9.24
CA LEU A 202 17.94 -7.69 8.43
C LEU A 202 18.93 -7.96 7.29
N LEU A 203 18.58 -7.63 6.05
CA LEU A 203 19.56 -7.60 4.96
C LEU A 203 20.12 -6.18 4.81
N PHE A 204 21.39 -6.05 4.42
CA PHE A 204 21.96 -4.77 4.04
C PHE A 204 22.97 -4.87 2.90
N ALA A 205 23.03 -3.81 2.08
CA ALA A 205 23.94 -3.66 0.95
C ALA A 205 24.51 -2.23 0.93
N SER A 206 25.72 -2.05 0.40
CA SER A 206 26.43 -0.76 0.44
C SER A 206 27.19 -0.51 -0.86
N HIS A 207 26.80 0.52 -1.61
CA HIS A 207 27.46 0.94 -2.84
C HIS A 207 27.55 2.47 -2.91
N GLY A 208 28.71 3.02 -3.30
CA GLY A 208 28.97 4.46 -3.21
C GLY A 208 28.64 5.00 -1.81
N ASP A 209 27.89 6.09 -1.74
CA ASP A 209 27.37 6.63 -0.47
C ASP A 209 26.08 5.91 -0.01
N GLN A 210 25.40 5.16 -0.89
CA GLN A 210 24.13 4.50 -0.59
C GLN A 210 24.30 3.29 0.34
N LEU A 211 23.46 3.23 1.37
CA LEU A 211 23.26 2.07 2.24
C LEU A 211 21.80 1.63 2.17
N LEU A 212 21.56 0.41 1.71
CA LEU A 212 20.23 -0.20 1.75
C LEU A 212 20.11 -1.13 2.94
N LEU A 213 18.95 -1.10 3.61
CA LEU A 213 18.52 -2.02 4.67
C LEU A 213 17.16 -2.62 4.27
N LEU A 214 16.97 -3.93 4.40
CA LEU A 214 15.69 -4.59 4.12
C LEU A 214 15.22 -5.48 5.27
N SER A 215 13.92 -5.44 5.54
CA SER A 215 13.28 -6.05 6.71
C SER A 215 13.28 -7.58 6.76
N SER A 216 13.42 -8.28 5.63
CA SER A 216 13.61 -9.73 5.57
C SER A 216 14.27 -10.18 4.27
N ALA A 217 14.76 -11.43 4.26
CA ALA A 217 15.32 -12.06 3.06
C ALA A 217 14.25 -12.40 2.00
N ASP A 218 13.02 -12.64 2.45
CA ASP A 218 11.87 -13.04 1.62
C ASP A 218 11.41 -11.91 0.69
N MET A 219 11.86 -10.67 0.91
CA MET A 219 11.71 -9.56 -0.03
C MET A 219 12.59 -9.71 -1.28
N LEU A 220 13.69 -10.48 -1.22
CA LEU A 220 14.73 -10.54 -2.26
C LEU A 220 14.85 -11.90 -2.95
N PHE A 221 14.66 -13.01 -2.23
CA PHE A 221 14.71 -14.34 -2.83
C PHE A 221 13.39 -14.73 -3.48
N ALA A 222 13.48 -15.46 -4.58
CA ALA A 222 12.37 -16.11 -5.26
C ALA A 222 12.04 -17.48 -4.59
N PRO A 223 10.84 -18.04 -4.81
CA PRO A 223 10.62 -19.46 -4.54
C PRO A 223 11.57 -20.33 -5.38
N GLU A 224 11.96 -21.48 -4.83
CA GLU A 224 12.64 -22.53 -5.61
C GLU A 224 11.73 -22.99 -6.75
N PRO A 225 12.26 -23.24 -7.96
CA PRO A 225 11.45 -23.69 -9.08
C PRO A 225 10.86 -25.07 -8.77
N GLU A 226 9.54 -25.23 -8.90
CA GLU A 226 8.91 -26.55 -8.78
C GLU A 226 9.47 -27.48 -9.86
N PRO A 227 9.95 -28.69 -9.52
CA PRO A 227 10.48 -29.62 -10.51
C PRO A 227 9.36 -30.05 -11.46
N GLU A 228 9.57 -29.88 -12.77
CA GLU A 228 8.54 -30.21 -13.76
C GLU A 228 8.04 -31.65 -13.60
N PRO A 229 6.72 -31.89 -13.57
CA PRO A 229 6.18 -33.24 -13.47
C PRO A 229 6.51 -34.01 -14.75
N ALA A 230 7.47 -34.93 -14.64
CA ALA A 230 8.00 -35.71 -15.76
C ALA A 230 6.86 -36.27 -16.64
N SER A 231 6.92 -35.95 -17.94
CA SER A 231 5.79 -36.10 -18.86
C SER A 231 5.33 -37.55 -18.98
N ALA A 232 4.08 -37.79 -18.57
CA ALA A 232 3.45 -39.12 -18.57
C ALA A 232 2.97 -39.55 -19.99
N GLU A 233 3.77 -39.32 -21.03
CA GLU A 233 3.46 -39.66 -22.42
C GLU A 233 4.06 -41.02 -22.83
N ALA A 234 3.60 -42.09 -22.17
CA ALA A 234 3.98 -43.47 -22.50
C ALA A 234 2.81 -44.47 -22.30
N ALA A 235 1.57 -44.06 -22.58
CA ALA A 235 0.37 -44.81 -22.19
C ALA A 235 -0.82 -44.81 -23.18
N SER A 236 -0.58 -44.76 -24.50
CA SER A 236 -1.64 -45.07 -25.49
C SER A 236 -1.13 -45.42 -26.91
N ALA A 237 -0.96 -46.70 -27.20
CA ALA A 237 -0.91 -47.25 -28.57
C ALA A 237 -1.23 -48.76 -28.54
N ASP A 238 -2.48 -49.13 -28.80
CA ASP A 238 -2.93 -50.52 -28.84
C ASP A 238 -2.79 -51.15 -30.24
N ASP A 239 -2.51 -52.46 -30.26
CA ASP A 239 -2.86 -53.44 -31.30
C ASP A 239 -2.46 -53.16 -32.77
N GLN A 240 -1.46 -53.89 -33.31
CA GLN A 240 -1.69 -55.11 -34.12
C GLN A 240 -0.42 -55.77 -34.70
N SER A 241 -0.58 -57.09 -34.92
CA SER A 241 0.06 -57.99 -35.90
C SER A 241 1.30 -58.88 -35.54
N GLU A 242 1.05 -60.17 -35.81
CA GLU A 242 1.92 -61.33 -36.12
C GLU A 242 3.08 -61.79 -35.23
N VAL A 243 2.94 -63.04 -34.77
CA VAL A 243 3.98 -63.91 -34.20
C VAL A 243 4.69 -64.72 -35.30
N ALA A 244 6.01 -64.68 -35.33
CA ALA A 244 6.87 -65.68 -35.95
C ALA A 244 8.13 -65.89 -35.10
N ALA A 245 8.60 -67.13 -34.99
CA ALA A 245 9.73 -67.51 -34.13
C ALA A 245 10.96 -67.93 -34.95
N VAL A 246 12.16 -67.85 -34.37
CA VAL A 246 13.29 -68.77 -34.64
C VAL A 246 14.35 -68.70 -33.51
N ASP A 247 15.13 -69.77 -33.40
CA ASP A 247 16.13 -70.07 -32.36
C ASP A 247 17.42 -69.19 -32.36
N PRO A 248 18.30 -69.31 -31.33
CA PRO A 248 19.36 -68.33 -31.03
C PRO A 248 20.81 -68.85 -31.15
N ASP A 249 21.73 -68.08 -31.76
CA ASP A 249 23.18 -68.32 -31.64
C ASP A 249 24.05 -67.07 -31.98
N ALA A 250 25.36 -67.15 -31.66
CA ALA A 250 26.48 -66.35 -32.18
C ALA A 250 26.65 -64.86 -31.80
N ALA A 251 27.04 -64.63 -30.53
CA ALA A 251 28.31 -63.98 -30.13
C ALA A 251 28.80 -62.61 -30.73
N VAL A 252 28.93 -61.61 -29.83
CA VAL A 252 30.05 -60.64 -29.56
C VAL A 252 31.09 -60.34 -30.68
N PRO A 253 31.54 -59.07 -30.86
CA PRO A 253 32.12 -58.26 -29.76
C PRO A 253 31.73 -56.77 -29.69
N ALA A 254 32.23 -56.12 -28.62
CA ALA A 254 32.02 -54.72 -28.28
C ALA A 254 32.91 -53.74 -29.08
N ASP A 255 32.52 -52.46 -29.03
CA ASP A 255 33.42 -51.31 -29.20
C ASP A 255 33.07 -50.25 -28.14
N GLU A 256 33.99 -49.34 -27.83
CA GLU A 256 33.89 -48.42 -26.70
C GLU A 256 33.17 -47.12 -27.06
N ALA A 257 32.06 -46.82 -26.38
CA ALA A 257 31.44 -45.50 -26.36
C ALA A 257 31.40 -45.00 -24.91
N ALA A 258 32.30 -44.08 -24.57
CA ALA A 258 32.31 -43.45 -23.26
C ALA A 258 31.07 -42.58 -23.10
N ALA A 259 30.12 -43.02 -22.26
CA ALA A 259 29.12 -42.13 -21.71
C ALA A 259 29.83 -41.20 -20.72
N GLU A 260 30.03 -39.94 -21.09
CA GLU A 260 30.42 -38.91 -20.13
C GLU A 260 29.34 -38.85 -19.04
N SER A 261 29.72 -39.23 -17.82
CA SER A 261 28.88 -39.05 -16.65
C SER A 261 28.82 -37.55 -16.35
N VAL A 262 27.82 -36.89 -16.92
CA VAL A 262 27.40 -35.55 -16.49
C VAL A 262 27.03 -35.69 -15.02
N GLU A 263 27.91 -35.23 -14.14
CA GLU A 263 27.61 -35.04 -12.73
C GLU A 263 26.44 -34.03 -12.66
N PRO A 264 25.41 -34.26 -11.82
CA PRO A 264 24.37 -33.26 -11.63
C PRO A 264 25.03 -31.97 -11.16
N GLU A 265 24.79 -30.85 -11.85
CA GLU A 265 25.24 -29.55 -11.37
C GLU A 265 24.70 -29.34 -9.95
N GLU A 266 25.57 -28.90 -9.02
CA GLU A 266 25.12 -28.58 -7.66
C GLU A 266 24.00 -27.54 -7.73
N PRO A 267 22.93 -27.68 -6.90
CA PRO A 267 21.79 -26.78 -6.97
C PRO A 267 22.26 -25.34 -6.81
N SER A 268 21.94 -24.50 -7.80
CA SER A 268 22.24 -23.08 -7.77
C SER A 268 21.69 -22.45 -6.49
N GLY A 269 22.48 -21.58 -5.87
CA GLY A 269 22.06 -20.89 -4.64
C GLY A 269 20.73 -20.15 -4.84
N PRO A 270 19.92 -19.98 -3.78
CA PRO A 270 18.53 -19.55 -3.89
C PRO A 270 18.38 -18.33 -4.79
N LEU A 271 17.58 -18.48 -5.85
CA LEU A 271 17.46 -17.50 -6.92
C LEU A 271 16.98 -16.15 -6.37
N LEU A 272 17.57 -15.06 -6.86
CA LEU A 272 17.09 -13.72 -6.54
C LEU A 272 15.88 -13.38 -7.41
N ALA A 273 14.90 -12.72 -6.82
CA ALA A 273 13.72 -12.25 -7.53
C ALA A 273 14.08 -11.05 -8.41
N LYS A 274 13.64 -11.09 -9.66
CA LYS A 274 13.91 -10.07 -10.68
C LYS A 274 13.36 -8.70 -10.32
N VAL A 275 12.07 -8.61 -9.99
CA VAL A 275 11.41 -7.35 -9.56
C VAL A 275 12.07 -6.72 -8.33
N SER A 276 12.66 -7.55 -7.46
CA SER A 276 13.39 -7.11 -6.27
C SER A 276 14.83 -6.69 -6.60
N THR A 277 15.49 -7.45 -7.47
CA THR A 277 16.84 -7.20 -7.98
C THR A 277 16.90 -5.86 -8.70
N GLU A 278 16.06 -5.65 -9.71
CA GLU A 278 16.06 -4.45 -10.55
C GLU A 278 15.80 -3.18 -9.70
N ALA A 279 14.92 -3.27 -8.70
CA ALA A 279 14.68 -2.18 -7.75
C ALA A 279 15.90 -1.90 -6.86
N VAL A 280 16.50 -2.93 -6.24
CA VAL A 280 17.65 -2.76 -5.33
C VAL A 280 18.91 -2.31 -6.06
N GLU A 281 19.16 -2.80 -7.27
CA GLU A 281 20.30 -2.39 -8.10
C GLU A 281 20.17 -0.93 -8.55
N ALA A 282 18.96 -0.48 -8.91
CA ALA A 282 18.70 0.94 -9.19
C ALA A 282 18.95 1.84 -7.96
N LEU A 283 18.46 1.44 -6.79
CA LEU A 283 18.65 2.18 -5.53
C LEU A 283 20.13 2.24 -5.10
N LEU A 284 20.89 1.15 -5.28
CA LEU A 284 22.33 1.10 -5.03
C LEU A 284 23.16 1.90 -6.06
N ALA A 285 22.65 2.09 -7.27
CA ALA A 285 23.20 3.02 -8.26
C ALA A 285 22.83 4.50 -7.97
N GLY A 286 22.12 4.78 -6.87
CA GLY A 286 21.71 6.13 -6.49
C GLY A 286 20.53 6.68 -7.31
N GLN A 287 19.68 5.81 -7.84
CA GLN A 287 18.39 6.20 -8.41
C GLN A 287 17.34 6.26 -7.29
N HIS A 288 16.42 7.21 -7.37
CA HIS A 288 15.36 7.43 -6.38
C HIS A 288 13.97 7.25 -7.04
N PRO A 289 13.54 6.00 -7.34
CA PRO A 289 12.33 5.71 -8.11
C PRO A 289 11.02 5.82 -7.31
N PHE A 290 11.07 5.85 -5.97
CA PHE A 290 9.85 5.80 -5.15
C PHE A 290 8.97 7.06 -5.26
N PRO A 291 9.49 8.31 -5.23
CA PRO A 291 8.67 9.51 -5.36
C PRO A 291 7.81 9.53 -6.63
N GLU A 292 8.37 9.10 -7.78
CA GLU A 292 7.64 9.07 -9.05
C GLU A 292 6.40 8.17 -9.02
N ARG A 293 6.38 7.12 -8.17
CA ARG A 293 5.21 6.24 -8.00
C ARG A 293 4.01 6.93 -7.37
N PHE A 294 4.26 7.97 -6.57
CA PHE A 294 3.26 8.85 -5.98
C PHE A 294 3.01 10.12 -6.82
N GLY A 295 3.57 10.19 -8.04
CA GLY A 295 3.54 11.39 -8.88
C GLY A 295 4.27 12.58 -8.25
N LEU A 296 5.34 12.33 -7.49
CA LEU A 296 6.11 13.35 -6.79
C LEU A 296 7.43 13.65 -7.48
N GLU A 297 7.74 14.94 -7.61
CA GLU A 297 9.09 15.43 -7.86
C GLU A 297 10.01 15.15 -6.64
N THR A 298 11.32 15.30 -6.83
CA THR A 298 12.33 15.16 -5.77
C THR A 298 11.98 16.00 -4.53
N ARG A 299 12.18 15.41 -3.35
CA ARG A 299 11.89 15.96 -2.01
C ARG A 299 12.31 17.40 -1.74
N GLY A 300 13.40 17.85 -2.37
CA GLY A 300 13.91 19.21 -2.24
C GLY A 300 14.28 19.59 -0.80
N PRO A 301 14.03 20.84 -0.37
CA PRO A 301 14.48 21.38 0.92
C PRO A 301 13.55 21.06 2.10
N LEU A 302 12.61 20.12 1.97
CA LEU A 302 11.73 19.70 3.05
C LEU A 302 12.52 19.07 4.21
N GLN A 303 11.93 19.04 5.40
CA GLN A 303 12.46 18.31 6.56
C GLN A 303 11.99 16.85 6.54
N GLN A 304 10.68 16.65 6.38
CA GLN A 304 10.02 15.34 6.31
C GLN A 304 8.98 15.36 5.17
N ARG A 305 8.81 14.24 4.47
CA ARG A 305 7.70 13.98 3.54
C ARG A 305 7.17 12.57 3.80
N ILE A 306 5.88 12.42 4.03
CA ILE A 306 5.21 11.12 4.27
C ILE A 306 4.07 10.99 3.27
N SER A 307 4.15 10.00 2.39
CA SER A 307 3.22 9.75 1.29
C SER A 307 2.58 8.38 1.48
N LEU A 308 1.25 8.29 1.41
CA LEU A 308 0.49 7.06 1.64
C LEU A 308 -0.49 6.83 0.49
N SER A 309 -0.44 5.64 -0.12
CA SER A 309 -1.30 5.29 -1.25
C SER A 309 -2.76 5.07 -0.84
N SER A 310 -3.69 5.22 -1.77
CA SER A 310 -5.08 4.79 -1.58
C SER A 310 -5.22 3.27 -1.49
N ASP A 311 -4.27 2.51 -2.04
CA ASP A 311 -4.20 1.06 -1.83
C ASP A 311 -4.10 0.71 -0.34
N PHE A 312 -3.21 1.37 0.41
CA PHE A 312 -3.11 1.23 1.86
C PHE A 312 -4.31 1.86 2.58
N LEU A 313 -4.56 3.15 2.33
CA LEU A 313 -5.53 3.93 3.10
C LEU A 313 -6.99 3.47 2.94
N ALA A 314 -7.36 2.93 1.79
CA ALA A 314 -8.72 2.46 1.54
C ALA A 314 -8.97 1.00 1.99
N LEU A 315 -7.97 0.30 2.55
CA LEU A 315 -8.13 -1.05 3.13
C LEU A 315 -8.82 -2.07 2.19
N GLY A 316 -8.57 -2.00 0.88
CA GLY A 316 -9.20 -2.85 -0.15
C GLY A 316 -10.51 -2.31 -0.75
N TYR A 317 -10.98 -1.13 -0.31
CA TYR A 317 -12.16 -0.43 -0.85
C TYR A 317 -11.80 0.66 -1.89
N GLN A 318 -10.54 0.75 -2.36
CA GLN A 318 -10.11 1.72 -3.38
C GLN A 318 -10.93 1.61 -4.68
N ARG A 319 -11.46 0.43 -4.99
CA ARG A 319 -12.38 0.18 -6.12
C ARG A 319 -13.70 0.97 -6.06
N PHE A 320 -14.12 1.44 -4.90
CA PHE A 320 -15.32 2.27 -4.72
C PHE A 320 -15.05 3.76 -4.95
N ILE A 321 -13.81 4.18 -4.72
CA ILE A 321 -13.33 5.56 -4.77
C ILE A 321 -12.09 5.70 -5.67
N PRO A 322 -12.13 5.26 -6.95
CA PRO A 322 -10.95 5.20 -7.82
C PRO A 322 -10.28 6.55 -8.08
N ALA A 323 -11.01 7.65 -7.85
CA ALA A 323 -10.50 9.01 -7.94
C ALA A 323 -9.61 9.43 -6.76
N PHE A 324 -9.62 8.69 -5.64
CA PHE A 324 -8.72 8.95 -4.51
C PHE A 324 -7.40 8.17 -4.72
N ALA A 325 -6.29 8.89 -4.81
CA ALA A 325 -4.96 8.31 -5.08
C ALA A 325 -4.09 8.18 -3.81
N GLY A 326 -4.27 9.07 -2.83
CA GLY A 326 -3.52 9.00 -1.57
C GLY A 326 -3.55 10.27 -0.73
N LEU A 327 -2.79 10.26 0.37
CA LEU A 327 -2.50 11.42 1.21
C LEU A 327 -1.00 11.67 1.27
N ARG A 328 -0.61 12.92 1.48
CA ARG A 328 0.79 13.31 1.70
C ARG A 328 0.86 14.37 2.80
N PHE A 329 1.87 14.25 3.66
CA PHE A 329 2.20 15.21 4.70
C PHE A 329 3.63 15.69 4.50
N GLU A 330 3.84 17.01 4.45
CA GLU A 330 5.16 17.61 4.23
C GLU A 330 5.48 18.57 5.37
N MET A 331 6.69 18.48 5.92
CA MET A 331 7.18 19.39 6.95
C MET A 331 8.24 20.31 6.39
N ASP A 332 8.03 21.62 6.53
CA ASP A 332 8.96 22.68 6.14
C ASP A 332 9.32 23.57 7.34
N GLY A 333 9.87 24.77 7.09
CA GLY A 333 10.18 25.76 8.12
C GLY A 333 8.98 26.48 8.76
N GLN A 334 7.74 26.18 8.34
CA GLN A 334 6.50 26.72 8.90
C GLN A 334 5.66 25.65 9.63
N GLY A 335 5.92 24.37 9.39
CA GLY A 335 5.30 23.25 10.10
C GLY A 335 4.86 22.15 9.15
N TRP A 336 3.83 21.39 9.56
CA TRP A 336 3.24 20.33 8.75
C TRP A 336 2.11 20.85 7.86
N HIS A 337 2.22 20.55 6.56
CA HIS A 337 1.21 20.77 5.54
C HIS A 337 0.62 19.42 5.13
N SER A 338 -0.67 19.39 4.79
CA SER A 338 -1.35 18.17 4.31
C SER A 338 -1.81 18.33 2.88
N PHE A 339 -1.81 17.23 2.14
CA PHE A 339 -2.26 17.15 0.75
C PHE A 339 -3.05 15.87 0.51
N LEU A 340 -3.95 15.92 -0.46
CA LEU A 340 -4.73 14.79 -0.96
C LEU A 340 -4.51 14.68 -2.46
N ALA A 341 -4.16 13.48 -2.94
CA ALA A 341 -4.02 13.22 -4.37
C ALA A 341 -5.33 12.70 -4.95
N LEU A 342 -5.70 13.23 -6.10
CA LEU A 342 -6.76 12.69 -6.94
C LEU A 342 -6.20 12.07 -8.22
N ASN A 343 -6.92 11.08 -8.76
CA ASN A 343 -6.77 10.60 -10.13
C ASN A 343 -7.99 11.06 -10.94
N GLU A 344 -7.76 11.43 -12.20
CA GLU A 344 -8.81 11.54 -13.22
C GLU A 344 -9.53 10.20 -13.41
N VAL A 345 -10.87 10.25 -13.46
CA VAL A 345 -11.72 9.07 -13.68
C VAL A 345 -12.82 9.42 -14.70
N GLU A 346 -12.96 8.58 -15.71
CA GLU A 346 -13.98 8.70 -16.76
C GLU A 346 -15.41 8.69 -16.16
N ASP A 347 -16.31 9.53 -16.72
CA ASP A 347 -17.67 9.77 -16.23
C ASP A 347 -17.79 10.20 -14.74
N GLN A 348 -16.71 10.72 -14.14
CA GLN A 348 -16.77 11.25 -12.78
C GLN A 348 -17.62 12.53 -12.70
N GLY A 349 -18.70 12.47 -11.92
CA GLY A 349 -19.50 13.65 -11.57
C GLY A 349 -18.71 14.67 -10.72
N LYS A 350 -19.12 15.94 -10.80
CA LYS A 350 -18.52 17.02 -10.01
C LYS A 350 -18.56 16.72 -8.51
N PHE A 351 -17.52 17.16 -7.80
CA PHE A 351 -17.39 17.06 -6.35
C PHE A 351 -18.38 18.01 -5.62
N ASP A 352 -19.69 17.74 -5.67
CA ASP A 352 -20.70 18.44 -4.87
C ASP A 352 -21.21 17.57 -3.71
N PHE A 353 -20.59 17.75 -2.54
CA PHE A 353 -21.00 17.09 -1.31
C PHE A 353 -22.19 17.77 -0.60
N THR A 354 -22.72 18.87 -1.13
CA THR A 354 -23.80 19.65 -0.48
C THR A 354 -25.07 18.83 -0.22
N PRO A 355 -25.56 17.94 -1.11
CA PRO A 355 -26.72 17.10 -0.84
C PRO A 355 -26.48 16.15 0.34
N VAL A 356 -25.30 15.52 0.40
CA VAL A 356 -24.88 14.63 1.50
C VAL A 356 -24.86 15.38 2.82
N TRP A 357 -24.18 16.53 2.88
CA TRP A 357 -24.08 17.29 4.12
C TRP A 357 -25.40 17.90 4.62
N ARG A 358 -26.41 18.03 3.75
CA ARG A 358 -27.79 18.41 4.13
C ARG A 358 -28.61 17.25 4.69
N ALA A 359 -28.28 16.00 4.34
CA ALA A 359 -28.95 14.81 4.87
C ALA A 359 -28.33 14.32 6.18
N MET A 360 -27.01 14.49 6.35
CA MET A 360 -26.29 14.05 7.55
C MET A 360 -26.66 14.88 8.80
N PRO A 361 -27.19 14.24 9.86
CA PRO A 361 -27.49 14.93 11.12
C PRO A 361 -26.28 15.53 11.84
N MET A 362 -26.50 16.62 12.56
CA MET A 362 -25.57 17.10 13.59
C MET A 362 -25.30 16.04 14.68
N GLY A 363 -24.07 16.07 15.22
CA GLY A 363 -23.61 15.19 16.30
C GLY A 363 -22.79 13.97 15.85
N ALA A 364 -22.35 13.93 14.59
CA ALA A 364 -21.42 12.91 14.12
C ALA A 364 -20.07 12.92 14.86
N SER A 365 -19.43 11.76 14.89
CA SER A 365 -18.08 11.50 15.42
C SER A 365 -17.01 11.67 14.35
N ALA A 366 -17.26 11.10 13.17
CA ALA A 366 -16.45 11.26 11.98
C ALA A 366 -17.34 11.06 10.75
N CYS A 367 -17.03 11.74 9.67
CA CYS A 367 -17.73 11.60 8.40
C CYS A 367 -16.78 11.74 7.21
N VAL A 368 -17.07 11.01 6.13
CA VAL A 368 -16.47 11.22 4.80
C VAL A 368 -17.58 11.42 3.77
N ALA A 369 -17.33 12.29 2.80
CA ALA A 369 -18.15 12.50 1.60
C ALA A 369 -17.24 12.32 0.38
N LEU A 370 -17.65 11.45 -0.54
CA LEU A 370 -16.77 10.85 -1.54
C LEU A 370 -17.49 10.74 -2.88
N PRO A 371 -16.79 10.97 -4.01
CA PRO A 371 -17.30 10.60 -5.32
C PRO A 371 -17.34 9.07 -5.44
N VAL A 372 -18.40 8.54 -6.04
CA VAL A 372 -18.55 7.11 -6.33
C VAL A 372 -18.66 6.94 -7.83
N ALA A 373 -17.71 6.23 -8.44
CA ALA A 373 -17.65 6.08 -9.89
C ALA A 373 -18.89 5.33 -10.42
N ALA A 374 -19.56 5.90 -11.43
CA ALA A 374 -20.87 5.43 -11.92
C ALA A 374 -20.88 3.96 -12.38
N ALA A 375 -19.76 3.47 -12.91
CA ALA A 375 -19.59 2.08 -13.32
C ALA A 375 -19.40 1.07 -12.17
N VAL A 376 -19.33 1.50 -10.90
CA VAL A 376 -19.09 0.60 -9.75
C VAL A 376 -20.40 0.00 -9.20
N PRO A 377 -21.46 0.77 -8.87
CA PRO A 377 -22.70 0.21 -8.31
C PRO A 377 -23.31 -0.91 -9.15
N GLY A 378 -23.48 -0.73 -10.47
CA GLY A 378 -24.07 -1.76 -11.32
C GLY A 378 -23.29 -3.09 -11.35
N ARG A 379 -21.94 -3.03 -11.31
CA ARG A 379 -21.09 -4.23 -11.22
C ARG A 379 -21.16 -4.92 -9.85
N LEU A 380 -21.50 -4.20 -8.79
CA LEU A 380 -21.72 -4.76 -7.45
C LEU A 380 -23.11 -5.36 -7.32
N LEU A 381 -24.15 -4.68 -7.81
CA LEU A 381 -25.53 -5.17 -7.83
C LEU A 381 -25.63 -6.53 -8.55
N SER A 382 -25.02 -6.67 -9.74
CA SER A 382 -24.97 -7.95 -10.44
C SER A 382 -24.17 -9.04 -9.69
N LYS A 383 -23.20 -8.67 -8.84
CA LYS A 383 -22.44 -9.63 -8.02
C LYS A 383 -23.21 -10.14 -6.80
N VAL A 384 -24.14 -9.36 -6.28
CA VAL A 384 -25.02 -9.76 -5.17
C VAL A 384 -26.34 -10.37 -5.66
N GLY A 385 -26.43 -10.73 -6.95
CA GLY A 385 -27.54 -11.47 -7.52
C GLY A 385 -28.71 -10.63 -8.05
N ALA A 386 -28.60 -9.29 -8.05
CA ALA A 386 -29.62 -8.45 -8.68
C ALA A 386 -29.68 -8.69 -10.19
N GLU A 387 -30.88 -8.70 -10.77
CA GLU A 387 -31.07 -8.87 -12.21
C GLU A 387 -30.27 -7.82 -12.99
N ALA A 388 -29.55 -8.23 -14.05
CA ALA A 388 -28.63 -7.36 -14.78
C ALA A 388 -29.29 -6.07 -15.34
N LYS A 389 -30.60 -6.11 -15.62
CA LYS A 389 -31.39 -4.94 -16.01
C LYS A 389 -31.56 -3.95 -14.84
N VAL A 390 -32.05 -4.44 -13.69
CA VAL A 390 -32.22 -3.64 -12.46
C VAL A 390 -30.89 -3.10 -11.95
N ALA A 391 -29.83 -3.90 -12.02
CA ALA A 391 -28.46 -3.48 -11.68
C ALA A 391 -27.97 -2.31 -12.54
N ALA A 392 -28.31 -2.29 -13.83
CA ALA A 392 -28.00 -1.18 -14.74
C ALA A 392 -28.92 0.04 -14.51
N GLU A 393 -30.22 -0.16 -14.29
CA GLU A 393 -31.20 0.91 -14.11
C GLU A 393 -31.04 1.65 -12.77
N LEU A 394 -30.81 0.94 -11.66
CA LEU A 394 -30.45 1.57 -10.38
C LEU A 394 -29.06 2.21 -10.43
N GLY A 395 -28.09 1.54 -11.05
CA GLY A 395 -26.73 2.08 -11.22
C GLY A 395 -26.70 3.40 -12.02
N ALA A 396 -27.51 3.49 -13.07
CA ALA A 396 -27.65 4.70 -13.89
C ALA A 396 -28.33 5.85 -13.14
N GLN A 397 -29.23 5.56 -12.19
CA GLN A 397 -29.96 6.57 -11.42
C GLN A 397 -29.12 7.25 -10.33
N LEU A 398 -28.03 6.64 -9.83
CA LEU A 398 -27.19 7.23 -8.79
C LEU A 398 -26.43 8.48 -9.29
N SER A 399 -26.32 9.50 -8.44
CA SER A 399 -25.70 10.80 -8.74
C SER A 399 -24.17 10.75 -8.93
N GLY A 400 -23.51 9.73 -8.39
CA GLY A 400 -22.06 9.63 -8.29
C GLY A 400 -21.45 10.29 -7.05
N THR A 401 -22.25 10.65 -6.03
CA THR A 401 -21.77 11.13 -4.73
C THR A 401 -22.46 10.43 -3.57
N ALA A 402 -21.67 10.01 -2.57
CA ALA A 402 -22.14 9.38 -1.34
C ALA A 402 -21.43 9.93 -0.10
N GLY A 403 -22.00 9.68 1.08
CA GLY A 403 -21.39 9.97 2.37
C GLY A 403 -21.57 8.84 3.38
N LEU A 404 -20.66 8.82 4.35
CA LEU A 404 -20.59 7.81 5.41
C LEU A 404 -20.27 8.54 6.73
N CYS A 405 -21.12 8.41 7.74
CA CYS A 405 -20.94 9.06 9.05
C CYS A 405 -21.11 8.06 10.21
N TRP A 406 -20.22 8.13 11.18
CA TRP A 406 -20.31 7.42 12.46
C TRP A 406 -20.76 8.37 13.58
N TYR A 407 -21.43 7.83 14.60
CA TYR A 407 -22.06 8.61 15.69
C TYR A 407 -21.74 8.01 17.07
N ALA A 408 -21.62 8.88 18.08
CA ALA A 408 -21.25 8.51 19.46
C ALA A 408 -22.26 7.60 20.18
N GLU A 409 -23.44 7.35 19.61
CA GLU A 409 -24.53 6.53 20.19
C GLU A 409 -24.82 5.25 19.36
N SER A 410 -24.06 5.01 18.28
CA SER A 410 -24.20 3.89 17.35
C SER A 410 -22.93 3.02 17.32
N ARG A 411 -22.74 2.13 16.34
CA ARG A 411 -21.56 1.25 16.23
C ARG A 411 -20.60 1.67 15.11
N LEU A 412 -19.35 1.25 15.19
CA LEU A 412 -18.37 1.35 14.10
C LEU A 412 -18.83 0.56 12.86
N HIS A 413 -19.58 -0.52 13.06
CA HIS A 413 -20.17 -1.35 12.00
C HIS A 413 -21.59 -0.93 11.58
N SER A 414 -22.20 0.07 12.23
CA SER A 414 -23.51 0.63 11.87
C SER A 414 -23.48 2.14 11.56
N PRO A 415 -22.59 2.62 10.68
CA PRO A 415 -22.62 4.02 10.23
C PRO A 415 -23.91 4.35 9.48
N LEU A 416 -24.22 5.64 9.37
CA LEU A 416 -25.20 6.16 8.41
C LEU A 416 -24.54 6.30 7.05
N LEU A 417 -25.09 5.64 6.04
CA LEU A 417 -24.79 5.85 4.64
C LEU A 417 -25.83 6.81 4.04
N VAL A 418 -25.35 7.77 3.24
CA VAL A 418 -26.19 8.64 2.41
C VAL A 418 -25.78 8.49 0.96
N GLY A 419 -26.73 8.14 0.10
CA GLY A 419 -26.61 8.22 -1.36
C GLY A 419 -27.56 9.28 -1.92
N THR A 420 -27.37 9.67 -3.19
CA THR A 420 -28.33 10.51 -3.90
C THR A 420 -28.60 10.01 -5.31
N LEU A 421 -29.82 10.25 -5.78
CA LEU A 421 -30.30 9.94 -7.13
C LEU A 421 -30.21 11.20 -8.01
N LYS A 422 -30.08 11.01 -9.32
CA LYS A 422 -30.05 12.09 -10.34
C LYS A 422 -31.40 12.83 -10.49
N GLY A 423 -32.46 12.31 -9.89
CA GLY A 423 -33.81 12.89 -9.87
C GLY A 423 -34.65 12.27 -8.75
N GLU A 424 -35.91 12.66 -8.65
CA GLU A 424 -36.87 12.00 -7.76
C GLU A 424 -37.17 10.59 -8.28
N ALA A 425 -37.32 9.63 -7.37
CA ALA A 425 -37.69 8.26 -7.72
C ALA A 425 -39.19 8.15 -8.05
N GLY A 426 -39.53 7.27 -8.98
CA GLY A 426 -40.90 6.80 -9.18
C GLY A 426 -41.14 5.45 -8.50
N ALA A 427 -42.41 5.03 -8.42
CA ALA A 427 -42.81 3.77 -7.81
C ALA A 427 -42.11 2.51 -8.39
N GLN A 428 -41.58 2.57 -9.62
CA GLN A 428 -40.73 1.49 -10.17
C GLN A 428 -39.40 1.39 -9.41
N THR A 429 -38.68 2.50 -9.24
CA THR A 429 -37.42 2.56 -8.49
C THR A 429 -37.62 2.09 -7.05
N ASP A 430 -38.73 2.47 -6.42
CA ASP A 430 -39.07 2.02 -5.07
C ASP A 430 -39.34 0.50 -5.02
N ALA A 431 -40.10 -0.04 -5.98
CA ALA A 431 -40.32 -1.48 -6.09
C ALA A 431 -39.04 -2.27 -6.43
N GLU A 432 -38.04 -1.65 -7.05
CA GLU A 432 -36.71 -2.23 -7.30
C GLU A 432 -35.83 -2.17 -6.03
N LEU A 433 -35.85 -1.05 -5.30
CA LEU A 433 -35.15 -0.89 -4.03
C LEU A 433 -35.69 -1.83 -2.94
N GLY A 434 -37.01 -1.95 -2.79
CA GLY A 434 -37.64 -2.84 -1.82
C GLY A 434 -37.30 -4.32 -2.06
N LYS A 435 -37.32 -4.78 -3.32
CA LYS A 435 -36.89 -6.14 -3.70
C LYS A 435 -35.40 -6.38 -3.44
N LEU A 436 -34.56 -5.39 -3.73
CA LEU A 436 -33.13 -5.46 -3.47
C LEU A 436 -32.84 -5.54 -1.97
N PHE A 437 -33.57 -4.78 -1.16
CA PHE A 437 -33.51 -4.86 0.30
C PHE A 437 -33.96 -6.23 0.82
N ASP A 438 -35.12 -6.71 0.38
CA ASP A 438 -35.72 -8.01 0.75
C ASP A 438 -34.82 -9.22 0.43
N SER A 439 -34.06 -9.16 -0.66
CA SER A 439 -33.15 -10.26 -1.06
C SER A 439 -31.75 -10.20 -0.43
N LEU A 440 -31.29 -9.04 0.03
CA LEU A 440 -29.91 -8.85 0.53
C LEU A 440 -29.79 -8.72 2.05
N ILE A 441 -30.81 -8.17 2.71
CA ILE A 441 -30.73 -7.82 4.13
C ILE A 441 -31.43 -8.91 4.94
N GLY A 442 -30.68 -9.82 5.58
CA GLY A 442 -31.28 -10.86 6.40
C GLY A 442 -30.27 -11.74 7.13
N ALA A 443 -30.76 -12.42 8.18
CA ALA A 443 -30.10 -13.52 8.87
C ALA A 443 -31.05 -14.72 8.86
N TRP A 444 -30.50 -15.94 8.90
CA TRP A 444 -31.32 -17.16 8.95
C TRP A 444 -31.81 -17.43 10.38
N GLU A 445 -33.11 -17.39 10.58
CA GLU A 445 -33.79 -17.54 11.86
C GLU A 445 -34.66 -18.80 11.85
N ALA A 446 -34.21 -19.87 12.52
CA ALA A 446 -34.82 -21.20 12.44
C ALA A 446 -36.26 -21.29 12.98
N ASN A 447 -36.70 -20.29 13.76
CA ASN A 447 -38.02 -20.22 14.37
C ASN A 447 -39.00 -19.29 13.62
N VAL A 448 -38.58 -18.67 12.50
CA VAL A 448 -39.41 -17.74 11.70
C VAL A 448 -39.91 -18.44 10.43
N GLU A 449 -41.17 -18.20 10.04
CA GLU A 449 -41.72 -18.72 8.78
C GLU A 449 -41.00 -18.11 7.58
N GLY A 450 -40.53 -18.94 6.64
CA GLY A 450 -39.63 -18.52 5.57
C GLY A 450 -38.15 -18.37 5.99
N GLY A 451 -37.83 -18.47 7.28
CA GLY A 451 -36.47 -18.46 7.81
C GLY A 451 -35.83 -17.08 7.93
N GLN A 452 -36.58 -15.99 7.73
CA GLN A 452 -36.16 -14.60 7.92
C GLN A 452 -37.34 -13.75 8.39
N PHE A 453 -37.12 -12.71 9.20
CA PHE A 453 -38.18 -11.76 9.54
C PHE A 453 -38.70 -11.02 8.30
N PRO A 454 -39.99 -10.64 8.22
CA PRO A 454 -40.53 -9.90 7.08
C PRO A 454 -39.91 -8.49 6.94
N VAL A 455 -40.02 -7.91 5.75
CA VAL A 455 -39.75 -6.48 5.56
C VAL A 455 -41.00 -5.68 5.96
N GLU A 456 -40.81 -4.71 6.85
CA GLU A 456 -41.75 -3.61 7.08
C GLU A 456 -41.58 -2.60 5.93
N ASP A 457 -42.61 -2.44 5.10
CA ASP A 457 -42.67 -1.48 3.99
C ASP A 457 -43.64 -0.35 4.35
N SER A 458 -43.25 0.91 4.15
CA SER A 458 -44.09 2.06 4.45
C SER A 458 -43.79 3.29 3.59
N GLU A 459 -44.86 3.93 3.08
CA GLU A 459 -44.81 5.19 2.32
C GLU A 459 -45.48 6.32 3.10
N GLN A 460 -44.79 7.46 3.26
CA GLN A 460 -45.29 8.66 3.93
C GLN A 460 -44.82 9.93 3.20
N GLY A 461 -45.69 10.46 2.32
CA GLY A 461 -45.44 11.72 1.62
C GLY A 461 -44.33 11.62 0.58
N ALA A 462 -43.15 12.19 0.88
CA ALA A 462 -41.96 12.07 0.03
C ALA A 462 -41.06 10.89 0.43
N THR A 463 -41.37 10.23 1.54
CA THR A 463 -40.56 9.18 2.17
C THR A 463 -41.09 7.79 1.86
N HIS A 464 -40.20 6.86 1.53
CA HIS A 464 -40.46 5.42 1.47
C HIS A 464 -39.42 4.73 2.33
N THR A 465 -39.82 3.83 3.23
CA THR A 465 -38.92 3.14 4.16
C THR A 465 -39.16 1.64 4.14
N TRP A 466 -38.06 0.88 4.02
CA TRP A 466 -37.99 -0.56 4.17
C TRP A 466 -37.15 -0.88 5.40
N GLN A 467 -37.69 -1.66 6.33
CA GLN A 467 -37.01 -2.07 7.57
C GLN A 467 -37.13 -3.58 7.76
N ARG A 468 -36.13 -4.21 8.37
CA ARG A 468 -36.17 -5.63 8.75
C ARG A 468 -35.41 -5.87 10.04
N GLN A 469 -35.95 -6.72 10.91
CA GLN A 469 -35.24 -7.22 12.10
C GLN A 469 -34.22 -8.28 11.66
N VAL A 470 -32.96 -8.15 12.07
CA VAL A 470 -31.86 -9.05 11.68
C VAL A 470 -31.10 -9.47 12.94
N GLY A 471 -31.19 -10.75 13.32
CA GLY A 471 -30.51 -11.26 14.50
C GLY A 471 -29.00 -11.24 14.38
N SER A 472 -28.34 -10.84 15.47
CA SER A 472 -26.89 -10.81 15.60
C SER A 472 -26.50 -10.70 17.07
N ASN A 473 -25.48 -11.45 17.49
CA ASN A 473 -24.91 -11.29 18.84
C ASN A 473 -24.21 -9.92 19.04
N PHE A 474 -24.01 -9.16 17.97
CA PHE A 474 -23.54 -7.76 17.97
C PHE A 474 -24.67 -6.75 17.73
N GLY A 475 -25.93 -7.22 17.71
CA GLY A 475 -27.10 -6.39 17.49
C GLY A 475 -27.26 -5.29 18.54
N GLN A 476 -27.64 -4.09 18.08
CA GLN A 476 -27.78 -2.91 18.92
C GLN A 476 -28.96 -2.97 19.92
N TYR A 477 -29.93 -3.84 19.65
CA TYR A 477 -31.07 -4.08 20.53
C TYR A 477 -30.93 -5.45 21.22
N PRO A 478 -31.14 -5.55 22.55
CA PRO A 478 -31.24 -6.83 23.25
C PRO A 478 -32.34 -7.72 22.66
N GLY A 479 -32.13 -9.03 22.59
CA GLY A 479 -33.11 -9.95 21.99
C GLY A 479 -34.48 -9.97 22.68
N GLY A 480 -34.54 -9.58 23.97
CA GLY A 480 -35.80 -9.41 24.71
C GLY A 480 -36.66 -8.21 24.27
N ASP A 481 -36.10 -7.26 23.51
CA ASP A 481 -36.80 -6.09 22.95
C ASP A 481 -37.30 -6.34 21.50
N ALA A 482 -37.14 -7.57 20.99
CA ALA A 482 -37.66 -7.98 19.69
C ALA A 482 -39.19 -8.14 19.72
N GLU A 483 -39.85 -8.07 18.56
CA GLU A 483 -41.32 -8.21 18.49
C GLU A 483 -41.78 -9.65 18.73
N ASN A 484 -40.90 -10.62 18.52
CA ASN A 484 -41.11 -12.02 18.89
C ASN A 484 -39.78 -12.61 19.44
N PRO A 485 -39.47 -12.41 20.74
CA PRO A 485 -38.19 -12.85 21.32
C PRO A 485 -37.93 -14.35 21.22
N ASP A 486 -38.98 -15.18 21.29
CA ASP A 486 -38.87 -16.65 21.16
C ASP A 486 -38.49 -17.09 19.74
N ALA A 487 -38.65 -16.22 18.74
CA ALA A 487 -38.30 -16.50 17.34
C ALA A 487 -36.86 -16.08 16.96
N LEU A 488 -36.18 -15.32 17.82
CA LEU A 488 -34.82 -14.80 17.56
C LEU A 488 -33.76 -15.81 18.06
N ALA A 489 -32.87 -16.27 17.18
CA ALA A 489 -31.81 -17.21 17.55
C ALA A 489 -30.58 -16.55 18.21
N ALA A 490 -30.43 -15.23 18.08
CA ALA A 490 -29.29 -14.45 18.55
C ALA A 490 -29.57 -13.70 19.87
N SER A 491 -28.51 -13.30 20.60
CA SER A 491 -28.66 -12.54 21.85
C SER A 491 -29.12 -11.08 21.66
N GLY A 492 -29.14 -10.60 20.41
CA GLY A 492 -29.57 -9.26 20.03
C GLY A 492 -29.97 -9.19 18.55
N PHE A 493 -30.40 -8.02 18.11
CA PHE A 493 -30.78 -7.76 16.73
C PHE A 493 -30.49 -6.33 16.28
N PHE A 494 -30.44 -6.14 14.97
CA PHE A 494 -30.49 -4.85 14.30
C PHE A 494 -31.90 -4.59 13.76
N ARG A 495 -32.32 -3.33 13.75
CA ARG A 495 -33.38 -2.85 12.86
C ARG A 495 -32.68 -2.22 11.67
N VAL A 496 -32.38 -3.04 10.66
CA VAL A 496 -31.72 -2.56 9.45
C VAL A 496 -32.75 -1.81 8.63
N SER A 497 -32.42 -0.60 8.19
CA SER A 497 -33.38 0.27 7.51
C SER A 497 -32.76 0.94 6.29
N LEU A 498 -33.48 0.89 5.17
CA LEU A 498 -33.27 1.68 3.96
C LEU A 498 -34.44 2.67 3.83
N ALA A 499 -34.16 3.95 3.71
CA ALA A 499 -35.18 4.96 3.43
C ALA A 499 -34.80 5.80 2.21
N ARG A 500 -35.78 6.11 1.37
CA ARG A 500 -35.70 7.13 0.33
C ARG A 500 -36.54 8.34 0.75
N HIS A 501 -35.96 9.53 0.71
CA HIS A 501 -36.66 10.81 0.91
C HIS A 501 -36.42 11.71 -0.30
N GLY A 502 -37.43 11.91 -1.13
CA GLY A 502 -37.28 12.54 -2.45
C GLY A 502 -36.24 11.79 -3.31
N SER A 503 -35.13 12.46 -3.63
CA SER A 503 -33.96 11.90 -4.33
C SER A 503 -32.82 11.43 -3.42
N THR A 504 -32.96 11.53 -2.09
CA THR A 504 -31.95 11.09 -1.12
C THR A 504 -32.18 9.64 -0.71
N LEU A 505 -31.12 8.84 -0.64
CA LEU A 505 -31.13 7.49 -0.07
C LEU A 505 -30.37 7.50 1.27
N LEU A 506 -30.94 6.84 2.27
CA LEU A 506 -30.43 6.72 3.63
C LEU A 506 -30.38 5.22 3.98
N PHE A 507 -29.26 4.73 4.48
CA PHE A 507 -29.14 3.33 4.92
C PHE A 507 -28.31 3.21 6.20
N SER A 508 -28.74 2.34 7.11
CA SER A 508 -27.92 1.89 8.24
C SER A 508 -28.42 0.56 8.79
N LEU A 509 -27.56 -0.12 9.56
CA LEU A 509 -28.00 -1.18 10.49
C LEU A 509 -28.68 -0.60 11.74
N ASP A 510 -28.60 0.73 11.92
CA ASP A 510 -29.18 1.49 13.02
C ASP A 510 -30.32 2.40 12.54
N ASP A 511 -31.55 1.92 12.66
CA ASP A 511 -32.79 2.66 12.33
C ASP A 511 -32.83 4.06 12.95
N ARG A 512 -32.25 4.25 14.14
CA ARG A 512 -32.24 5.54 14.86
C ARG A 512 -31.44 6.60 14.09
N LEU A 513 -30.41 6.19 13.35
CA LEU A 513 -29.65 7.10 12.48
C LEU A 513 -30.42 7.46 11.21
N VAL A 514 -31.14 6.50 10.62
CA VAL A 514 -31.99 6.73 9.44
C VAL A 514 -33.15 7.66 9.80
N ASN A 515 -33.85 7.40 10.90
CA ASN A 515 -34.91 8.25 11.44
C ASN A 515 -34.41 9.67 11.75
N LYS A 516 -33.23 9.82 12.37
CA LYS A 516 -32.62 11.13 12.64
C LYS A 516 -32.22 11.87 11.35
N ALA A 517 -31.87 11.17 10.28
CA ALA A 517 -31.59 11.75 8.97
C ALA A 517 -32.88 12.17 8.22
N LEU A 518 -33.96 11.41 8.33
CA LEU A 518 -35.30 11.82 7.87
C LEU A 518 -35.76 13.09 8.60
N ASP A 519 -35.63 13.13 9.93
CA ASP A 519 -35.89 14.32 10.75
C ASP A 519 -35.03 15.52 10.33
N THR A 520 -33.81 15.28 9.85
CA THR A 520 -32.90 16.32 9.35
C THR A 520 -33.37 16.89 8.00
N LEU A 521 -33.77 16.01 7.06
CA LEU A 521 -34.32 16.42 5.75
C LEU A 521 -35.66 17.16 5.90
N ASP A 522 -36.49 16.75 6.86
CA ASP A 522 -37.73 17.42 7.24
C ASP A 522 -37.52 18.75 8.01
N LYS A 523 -36.26 19.12 8.31
CA LYS A 523 -35.87 20.32 9.09
C LYS A 523 -36.38 20.29 10.53
N ARG A 524 -36.66 19.10 11.07
CA ARG A 524 -36.99 18.83 12.47
C ARG A 524 -35.72 18.63 13.32
N PHE A 525 -34.58 18.35 12.69
CA PHE A 525 -33.25 18.29 13.29
C PHE A 525 -32.21 19.08 12.43
N PRO A 526 -31.15 19.70 13.01
CA PRO A 526 -30.17 20.47 12.23
C PRO A 526 -29.18 19.59 11.44
N PRO A 527 -28.88 19.93 10.17
CA PRO A 527 -27.91 19.22 9.34
C PRO A 527 -26.46 19.64 9.61
N LEU A 528 -25.51 18.75 9.30
CA LEU A 528 -24.09 19.04 9.43
C LEU A 528 -23.63 20.19 8.52
N ALA A 529 -24.28 20.37 7.35
CA ALA A 529 -24.06 21.50 6.43
C ALA A 529 -24.20 22.90 7.05
N ASP A 530 -24.86 23.04 8.21
CA ASP A 530 -25.00 24.36 8.85
C ASP A 530 -23.72 24.82 9.55
N VAL A 531 -22.85 23.90 10.00
CA VAL A 531 -21.57 24.21 10.65
C VAL A 531 -20.34 24.04 9.75
N LEU A 532 -20.49 23.46 8.56
CA LEU A 532 -19.37 23.27 7.64
C LEU A 532 -19.01 24.55 6.88
N PRO A 533 -17.72 24.75 6.50
CA PRO A 533 -17.28 25.86 5.66
C PRO A 533 -18.03 25.87 4.31
N LYS A 534 -18.49 27.05 3.90
CA LYS A 534 -19.34 27.24 2.69
C LYS A 534 -18.56 27.82 1.50
N ASP A 535 -17.26 28.06 1.69
CA ASP A 535 -16.29 28.61 0.74
C ASP A 535 -15.30 27.57 0.20
N ALA A 536 -15.43 26.30 0.60
CA ALA A 536 -14.49 25.23 0.29
C ALA A 536 -15.22 23.88 0.09
N LEU A 537 -14.57 22.92 -0.55
CA LEU A 537 -15.09 21.55 -0.65
C LEU A 537 -14.69 20.76 0.60
N VAL A 538 -15.65 20.08 1.23
CA VAL A 538 -15.43 19.32 2.47
C VAL A 538 -15.57 17.81 2.19
N PRO A 539 -14.46 17.09 1.88
CA PRO A 539 -14.49 15.62 1.78
C PRO A 539 -14.56 14.90 3.14
N ALA A 540 -14.21 15.53 4.26
CA ALA A 540 -14.29 14.89 5.58
C ALA A 540 -14.52 15.85 6.74
N TYR A 541 -15.14 15.34 7.80
CA TYR A 541 -15.40 16.01 9.07
C TYR A 541 -14.98 15.09 10.23
N LEU A 542 -14.39 15.68 11.27
CA LEU A 542 -13.88 14.98 12.45
C LEU A 542 -14.31 15.69 13.73
N ALA A 543 -14.84 14.94 14.69
CA ALA A 543 -15.18 15.42 16.02
C ALA A 543 -14.51 14.53 17.08
N PRO A 544 -13.27 14.87 17.51
CA PRO A 544 -12.46 14.06 18.41
C PRO A 544 -13.17 13.65 19.70
N GLN A 545 -13.99 14.54 20.28
CA GLN A 545 -14.81 14.24 21.46
C GLN A 545 -15.78 13.07 21.25
N THR A 546 -16.65 13.16 20.25
CA THR A 546 -17.66 12.13 19.95
C THR A 546 -17.04 10.88 19.30
N LEU A 547 -15.86 10.99 18.69
CA LEU A 547 -15.07 9.85 18.21
C LEU A 547 -14.41 9.07 19.36
N ALA A 548 -13.84 9.77 20.35
CA ALA A 548 -13.31 9.14 21.56
C ALA A 548 -14.39 8.36 22.32
N THR A 549 -15.60 8.91 22.44
CA THR A 549 -16.76 8.19 23.03
C THR A 549 -17.12 6.92 22.27
N LEU A 550 -17.12 6.97 20.92
CA LEU A 550 -17.38 5.80 20.09
C LEU A 550 -16.29 4.72 20.28
N PHE A 551 -15.02 5.10 20.27
CA PHE A 551 -13.90 4.19 20.51
C PHE A 551 -13.88 3.63 21.95
N GLU A 552 -14.24 4.41 22.97
CA GLU A 552 -14.31 3.95 24.37
C GLU A 552 -15.43 2.91 24.55
N ARG A 553 -16.62 3.11 23.94
CA ARG A 553 -17.66 2.07 23.91
C ARG A 553 -17.18 0.80 23.20
N GLU A 554 -16.75 0.92 21.95
CA GLU A 554 -16.39 -0.24 21.13
C GLU A 554 -15.26 -1.05 21.76
N THR A 555 -14.28 -0.39 22.39
CA THR A 555 -13.22 -1.06 23.15
C THR A 555 -13.77 -1.85 24.34
N LEU A 556 -14.67 -1.25 25.14
CA LEU A 556 -15.14 -1.83 26.40
C LEU A 556 -16.26 -2.87 26.22
N GLU A 557 -17.03 -2.78 25.13
CA GLU A 557 -18.01 -3.82 24.74
C GLU A 557 -17.33 -4.99 24.00
N SER A 558 -16.25 -4.74 23.26
CA SER A 558 -15.41 -5.83 22.71
C SER A 558 -14.53 -6.52 23.75
N LEU A 559 -14.44 -5.97 24.97
CA LEU A 559 -13.68 -6.53 26.09
C LEU A 559 -14.56 -6.60 27.37
N PRO A 560 -15.54 -7.52 27.44
CA PRO A 560 -16.37 -7.71 28.63
C PRO A 560 -15.55 -8.05 29.87
N GLU A 561 -15.99 -7.58 31.05
CA GLU A 561 -15.22 -7.66 32.31
C GLU A 561 -15.11 -9.09 32.87
N ASP A 562 -16.08 -9.93 32.55
CA ASP A 562 -16.18 -11.33 32.93
C ASP A 562 -15.41 -12.28 32.00
N MET A 563 -15.24 -11.90 30.72
CA MET A 563 -14.53 -12.72 29.72
C MET A 563 -13.08 -12.28 29.48
N GLU A 564 -12.81 -10.97 29.37
CA GLU A 564 -11.50 -10.43 28.96
C GLU A 564 -10.86 -9.47 29.99
N PRO A 565 -10.85 -9.79 31.30
CA PRO A 565 -10.42 -8.85 32.34
C PRO A 565 -8.98 -8.36 32.18
N VAL A 566 -8.06 -9.17 31.65
CA VAL A 566 -6.64 -8.78 31.49
C VAL A 566 -6.50 -7.72 30.39
N PHE A 567 -7.05 -7.97 29.20
CA PHE A 567 -7.02 -7.01 28.10
C PHE A 567 -7.86 -5.76 28.39
N ARG A 568 -8.99 -5.90 29.09
CA ARG A 568 -9.79 -4.76 29.55
C ARG A 568 -9.02 -3.86 30.51
N ASN A 569 -8.32 -4.41 31.50
CA ASN A 569 -7.45 -3.64 32.40
C ASN A 569 -6.31 -2.96 31.63
N ALA A 570 -5.72 -3.64 30.64
CA ALA A 570 -4.69 -3.05 29.77
C ALA A 570 -5.24 -1.90 28.92
N ALA A 571 -6.43 -2.03 28.35
CA ALA A 571 -7.10 -0.96 27.59
C ALA A 571 -7.48 0.22 28.50
N GLN A 572 -8.02 -0.04 29.69
CA GLN A 572 -8.34 0.98 30.69
C GLN A 572 -7.12 1.77 31.16
N SER A 573 -5.96 1.11 31.25
CA SER A 573 -4.70 1.72 31.70
C SER A 573 -3.95 2.47 30.58
N ASN A 574 -3.98 1.98 29.34
CA ASN A 574 -3.10 2.48 28.27
C ASN A 574 -3.85 3.18 27.12
N LEU A 575 -5.08 2.75 26.78
CA LEU A 575 -5.85 3.29 25.66
C LEU A 575 -6.83 4.38 26.09
N LEU A 576 -7.60 4.17 27.16
CA LEU A 576 -8.59 5.16 27.60
C LEU A 576 -8.00 6.54 27.98
N PRO A 577 -6.78 6.66 28.56
CA PRO A 577 -6.14 7.96 28.73
C PRO A 577 -5.87 8.69 27.41
N LYS A 578 -5.47 7.96 26.35
CA LYS A 578 -5.23 8.50 25.01
C LYS A 578 -6.53 8.91 24.32
N LEU A 579 -7.62 8.17 24.52
CA LEU A 579 -8.97 8.58 24.09
C LEU A 579 -9.47 9.82 24.85
N ARG A 580 -9.17 9.95 26.15
CA ARG A 580 -9.51 11.14 26.93
C ARG A 580 -8.72 12.36 26.49
N ALA A 581 -7.43 12.22 26.15
CA ALA A 581 -6.66 13.28 25.52
C ALA A 581 -7.26 13.69 24.16
N LEU A 582 -7.53 12.70 23.28
CA LEU A 582 -8.22 12.90 22.00
C LEU A 582 -9.52 13.70 22.17
N SER A 583 -10.31 13.41 23.20
CA SER A 583 -11.60 14.05 23.44
C SER A 583 -11.55 15.55 23.77
N THR A 584 -10.35 16.08 24.09
CA THR A 584 -10.15 17.52 24.37
C THR A 584 -9.98 18.39 23.12
N HIS A 585 -9.73 17.79 21.95
CA HIS A 585 -9.50 18.53 20.72
C HIS A 585 -10.82 19.01 20.08
N GLY A 586 -10.77 20.19 19.43
CA GLY A 586 -11.91 20.79 18.73
C GLY A 586 -12.36 19.98 17.52
N LYS A 587 -13.48 20.38 16.91
CA LYS A 587 -13.99 19.79 15.67
C LYS A 587 -13.22 20.33 14.47
N TYR A 588 -13.10 19.53 13.42
CA TYR A 588 -12.40 19.90 12.19
C TYR A 588 -13.20 19.53 10.95
N ALA A 589 -13.25 20.44 9.97
CA ALA A 589 -13.50 20.11 8.58
C ALA A 589 -12.16 19.99 7.86
N LEU A 590 -11.94 18.88 7.15
CA LEU A 590 -10.84 18.75 6.20
C LEU A 590 -11.36 19.31 4.87
N THR A 591 -10.69 20.34 4.34
CA THR A 591 -11.19 21.09 3.18
C THR A 591 -10.20 21.19 2.03
N LEU A 592 -10.70 20.99 0.82
CA LEU A 592 -10.02 21.22 -0.45
C LEU A 592 -10.47 22.57 -1.07
N PRO A 593 -9.68 23.16 -1.99
CA PRO A 593 -10.08 24.36 -2.72
C PRO A 593 -11.45 24.24 -3.39
N ALA A 594 -12.21 25.33 -3.42
CA ALA A 594 -13.49 25.37 -4.12
C ALA A 594 -13.31 25.07 -5.61
N GLY A 595 -14.13 24.19 -6.17
CA GLY A 595 -14.01 23.77 -7.57
C GLY A 595 -12.82 22.83 -7.86
N SER A 596 -12.29 22.12 -6.85
CA SER A 596 -11.34 21.02 -7.10
C SER A 596 -11.99 19.93 -7.95
N GLU A 597 -11.38 19.64 -9.10
CA GLU A 597 -11.71 18.57 -10.04
C GLU A 597 -10.41 17.86 -10.42
N ALA A 598 -10.50 16.60 -10.85
CA ALA A 598 -9.34 15.75 -11.15
C ALA A 598 -9.15 15.64 -12.67
N SER A 599 -7.99 16.07 -13.17
CA SER A 599 -7.64 16.15 -14.61
C SER A 599 -6.24 15.61 -14.92
N SER A 600 -5.68 14.80 -14.02
CA SER A 600 -4.50 13.96 -14.25
C SER A 600 -4.46 12.81 -13.24
N ALA A 601 -3.56 11.85 -13.42
CA ALA A 601 -3.13 11.00 -12.31
C ALA A 601 -2.37 11.83 -11.26
N TRP A 602 -2.41 11.39 -9.99
CA TRP A 602 -1.65 11.98 -8.87
C TRP A 602 -1.72 13.52 -8.74
N GLN A 603 -2.90 14.11 -9.00
CA GLN A 603 -3.12 15.53 -8.85
C GLN A 603 -3.17 15.90 -7.35
N TRP A 604 -2.03 16.35 -6.82
CA TRP A 604 -1.88 16.77 -5.42
C TRP A 604 -2.55 18.11 -5.13
N LEU A 605 -3.58 18.08 -4.27
CA LEU A 605 -4.33 19.26 -3.82
C LEU A 605 -4.01 19.58 -2.35
N PRO A 606 -3.90 20.87 -1.96
CA PRO A 606 -3.69 21.25 -0.56
C PRO A 606 -4.92 20.95 0.29
N LEU A 607 -4.71 20.24 1.40
CA LEU A 607 -5.74 19.80 2.33
C LEU A 607 -5.64 20.60 3.63
N GLN A 608 -6.63 21.47 3.89
CA GLN A 608 -6.63 22.33 5.07
C GLN A 608 -7.45 21.72 6.21
N TRP A 609 -6.89 21.73 7.43
CA TRP A 609 -7.60 21.33 8.65
C TRP A 609 -8.24 22.57 9.29
N ARG A 610 -9.51 22.82 9.00
CA ARG A 610 -10.24 24.00 9.51
C ARG A 610 -11.00 23.66 10.78
N ALA A 611 -10.70 24.34 11.89
CA ALA A 611 -11.44 24.20 13.14
C ALA A 611 -12.88 24.75 13.02
N LEU A 612 -13.82 24.17 13.77
CA LEU A 612 -15.26 24.49 13.77
C LEU A 612 -15.80 24.76 15.19
#